data_AF-A0A927NIJ3-F1
#
_entry.id   AF-A0A927NIJ3-F1
#
_cell.length_a   1.000
_cell.length_b   1.000
_cell.length_c   1.000
_cell.angle_alpha   90.00
_cell.angle_beta   90.00
_cell.angle_gamma   90.00
#
_symmetry.space_group_name_H-M   'P 1'
#
loop_
_entity.id
_entity.type
_entity.pdbx_description
1 polymer ?
#
loop_
_entity_poly.entity_id
_entity_poly.type
_entity_poly.pdbx_seq_one_letter_code
_entity_poly.pdbx_strand_id
1 'polypeptide(L)'
;AMEELFFSKNITTGIAVAHARGVALLTCVKRCGKLYEYTPMQIKQAITGYGNADKKQMQAVVASLLKLKSVPKPDDAADALGVALCHAFTNRFGELFAVGNMTRTKGKNTCGDIAAQMIAEAERRRAAKIAQTRAKRTENKGEEV
;
A
#
# COMPACT_ATOMS: atom_id res chain seq x y z
N ALA A 1 -2.59 1.29 1.92
CA ALA A 1 -2.68 2.76 1.99
C ALA A 1 -1.28 3.34 1.83
N MET A 2 -1.16 4.51 1.23
CA MET A 2 0.10 5.21 0.96
C MET A 2 -0.05 6.69 1.35
N GLU A 3 1.06 7.32 1.73
CA GLU A 3 1.13 8.77 1.87
C GLU A 3 1.25 9.44 0.49
N GLU A 4 0.54 10.54 0.31
CA GLU A 4 0.63 11.35 -0.89
C GLU A 4 1.91 12.18 -0.88
N LEU A 5 2.62 12.16 -2.01
CA LEU A 5 3.90 12.84 -2.17
C LEU A 5 3.67 14.33 -2.48
N PHE A 6 4.00 15.22 -1.54
CA PHE A 6 3.84 16.67 -1.71
C PHE A 6 5.20 17.36 -1.91
N PHE A 7 5.40 18.03 -3.04
CA PHE A 7 6.60 18.82 -3.32
C PHE A 7 6.24 20.29 -3.51
N SER A 8 6.83 21.20 -2.71
CA SER A 8 6.60 22.64 -2.87
C SER A 8 7.75 23.40 -3.53
N LYS A 9 9.02 22.97 -3.38
CA LYS A 9 10.18 23.75 -3.86
C LYS A 9 11.33 22.94 -4.48
N ASN A 10 11.46 21.65 -4.20
CA ASN A 10 12.59 20.83 -4.67
C ASN A 10 12.18 19.82 -5.75
N ILE A 11 12.16 20.26 -7.01
CA ILE A 11 11.72 19.44 -8.16
C ILE A 11 12.76 18.38 -8.53
N THR A 12 14.06 18.70 -8.42
CA THR A 12 15.17 17.83 -8.85
C THR A 12 15.27 16.53 -8.04
N THR A 13 15.08 16.60 -6.72
CA THR A 13 15.01 15.39 -5.86
C THR A 13 13.67 14.68 -5.97
N GLY A 14 12.61 15.41 -6.34
CA GLY A 14 11.26 14.85 -6.49
C GLY A 14 11.14 13.84 -7.61
N ILE A 15 11.89 13.99 -8.70
CA ILE A 15 11.86 13.05 -9.85
C ILE A 15 12.33 11.65 -9.44
N ALA A 16 13.44 11.55 -8.70
CA ALA A 16 13.98 10.25 -8.26
C ALA A 16 12.99 9.51 -7.34
N VAL A 17 12.35 10.23 -6.42
CA VAL A 17 11.33 9.67 -5.51
C VAL A 17 10.06 9.31 -6.28
N ALA A 18 9.66 10.10 -7.27
CA ALA A 18 8.51 9.80 -8.12
C ALA A 18 8.70 8.49 -8.92
N HIS A 19 9.91 8.23 -9.45
CA HIS A 19 10.21 6.95 -10.11
C HIS A 19 10.06 5.77 -9.16
N ALA A 20 10.63 5.85 -7.95
CA ALA A 20 10.51 4.80 -6.95
C ALA A 20 9.04 4.57 -6.54
N ARG A 21 8.28 5.65 -6.33
CA ARG A 21 6.84 5.60 -6.01
C ARG A 21 6.04 4.95 -7.14
N GLY A 22 6.32 5.28 -8.41
CA GLY A 22 5.63 4.70 -9.56
C GLY A 22 5.69 3.17 -9.58
N VAL A 23 6.87 2.60 -9.35
CA VAL A 23 7.07 1.15 -9.27
C VAL A 23 6.34 0.54 -8.07
N ALA A 24 6.39 1.21 -6.91
CA ALA A 24 5.69 0.76 -5.70
C ALA A 24 4.16 0.72 -5.91
N LEU A 25 3.58 1.80 -6.45
CA LEU A 25 2.15 1.89 -6.74
C LEU A 25 1.69 0.84 -7.74
N LEU A 26 2.42 0.65 -8.84
CA LEU A 26 2.13 -0.39 -9.82
C LEU A 26 2.08 -1.78 -9.16
N THR A 27 3.05 -2.06 -8.30
CA THR A 27 3.14 -3.35 -7.60
C THR A 27 1.98 -3.51 -6.60
N CYS A 28 1.63 -2.47 -5.86
CA CYS A 28 0.50 -2.48 -4.93
C CYS A 28 -0.83 -2.69 -5.66
N VAL A 29 -1.06 -2.02 -6.78
CA VAL A 29 -2.29 -2.17 -7.57
C VAL A 29 -2.42 -3.60 -8.11
N LYS A 30 -1.32 -4.17 -8.61
CA LYS A 30 -1.29 -5.56 -9.10
C LYS A 30 -1.60 -6.59 -8.03
N ARG A 31 -1.29 -6.32 -6.76
CA ARG A 31 -1.43 -7.28 -5.66
C ARG A 31 -2.68 -7.08 -4.80
N CYS A 32 -3.11 -5.85 -4.58
CA CYS A 32 -4.13 -5.50 -3.58
C CYS A 32 -5.47 -5.05 -4.18
N GLY A 33 -5.54 -4.72 -5.48
CA GLY A 33 -6.76 -4.31 -6.19
C GLY A 33 -7.40 -2.98 -5.76
N LYS A 34 -7.09 -2.50 -4.55
CA LYS A 34 -7.54 -1.22 -4.01
C LYS A 34 -6.33 -0.47 -3.43
N LEU A 35 -6.14 0.76 -3.90
CA LEU A 35 -5.12 1.68 -3.42
C LEU A 35 -5.81 2.90 -2.81
N TYR A 36 -5.27 3.37 -1.68
CA TYR A 36 -5.76 4.54 -0.97
C TYR A 36 -4.57 5.44 -0.66
N GLU A 37 -4.71 6.72 -0.97
CA GLU A 37 -3.70 7.74 -0.76
C GLU A 37 -4.23 8.78 0.23
N TYR A 38 -3.36 9.26 1.11
CA TYR A 38 -3.70 10.23 2.14
C TYR A 38 -2.66 11.35 2.19
N THR A 39 -3.11 12.59 2.30
CA THR A 39 -2.21 13.72 2.49
C THR A 39 -1.57 13.68 3.89
N PRO A 40 -0.37 14.25 4.08
CA PRO A 40 0.26 14.33 5.40
C PRO A 40 -0.66 14.98 6.45
N MET A 41 -1.43 15.98 6.04
CA MET A 41 -2.39 16.67 6.90
C MET A 41 -3.56 15.76 7.30
N GLN A 42 -4.09 14.94 6.38
CA GLN A 42 -5.13 13.96 6.68
C GLN A 42 -4.65 12.91 7.68
N ILE A 43 -3.43 12.41 7.52
CA ILE A 43 -2.85 11.41 8.43
C ILE A 43 -2.73 12.00 9.84
N LYS A 44 -2.18 13.21 9.97
CA LYS A 44 -2.08 13.90 11.25
C LYS A 44 -3.45 14.14 11.87
N GLN A 45 -4.40 14.69 11.13
CA GLN A 45 -5.76 14.93 11.60
C GLN A 45 -6.45 13.65 12.07
N ALA A 46 -6.29 12.54 11.36
CA ALA A 46 -6.92 11.26 11.70
C ALA A 46 -6.36 10.65 13.00
N ILE A 47 -5.09 10.90 13.31
CA ILE A 47 -4.42 10.30 14.47
C ILE A 47 -4.50 11.21 15.70
N THR A 48 -4.14 12.48 15.55
CA THR A 48 -3.99 13.42 16.66
C THR A 48 -5.23 14.31 16.85
N GLY A 49 -6.15 14.33 15.89
CA GLY A 49 -7.26 15.29 15.85
C GLY A 49 -6.85 16.71 15.41
N TYR A 50 -5.58 16.93 15.06
CA TYR A 50 -5.06 18.23 14.64
C TYR A 50 -4.12 18.10 13.44
N GLY A 51 -4.54 18.61 12.28
CA GLY A 51 -3.84 18.47 11.00
C GLY A 51 -2.45 19.12 10.96
N ASN A 52 -2.22 20.14 11.79
CA ASN A 52 -0.93 20.82 11.92
C ASN A 52 -0.07 20.26 13.07
N ALA A 53 -0.39 19.10 13.62
CA ALA A 53 0.41 18.49 14.68
C ALA A 53 1.86 18.22 14.25
N ASP A 54 2.76 18.30 15.21
CA ASP A 54 4.17 17.98 15.00
C ASP A 54 4.36 16.49 14.68
N LYS A 55 5.37 16.18 13.87
CA LYS A 55 5.68 14.79 13.48
C LYS A 55 5.95 13.92 14.73
N LYS A 56 6.72 14.44 15.70
CA LYS A 56 7.00 13.75 16.97
C LYS A 56 5.75 13.49 17.80
N GLN A 57 4.81 14.43 17.80
CA GLN A 57 3.54 14.28 18.50
C GLN A 57 2.71 13.16 17.87
N MET A 58 2.59 13.16 16.54
CA MET A 58 1.92 12.08 15.81
C MET A 58 2.53 10.71 16.15
N GLN A 59 3.85 10.60 16.12
CA GLN A 59 4.57 9.36 16.45
C GLN A 59 4.32 8.88 17.90
N ALA A 60 4.27 9.81 18.87
CA ALA A 60 3.95 9.48 20.25
C ALA A 60 2.50 8.99 20.40
N VAL A 61 1.55 9.60 19.69
CA VAL A 61 0.15 9.15 19.68
C VAL A 61 0.03 7.76 19.04
N VAL A 62 0.73 7.50 17.93
CA VAL A 62 0.78 6.17 17.31
C VAL A 62 1.29 5.11 18.29
N ALA A 63 2.38 5.40 19.00
CA ALA A 63 2.92 4.48 20.00
C ALA A 63 1.92 4.21 21.14
N SER A 64 1.22 5.25 21.62
CA SER A 64 0.18 5.13 22.63
C SER A 64 -1.01 4.29 22.16
N LEU A 65 -1.52 4.55 20.94
CA LEU A 65 -2.64 3.81 20.34
C LEU A 65 -2.32 2.32 20.15
N LEU A 66 -1.09 2.01 19.78
CA LEU A 66 -0.62 0.63 19.58
C LEU A 66 -0.05 -0.02 20.86
N LYS A 67 -0.10 0.68 22.00
CA LYS A 67 0.44 0.23 23.30
C LYS A 67 1.92 -0.19 23.21
N LEU A 68 2.71 0.50 22.40
CA LEU A 68 4.15 0.28 22.27
C LEU A 68 4.89 0.93 23.45
N LYS A 69 5.95 0.27 23.94
CA LYS A 69 6.77 0.78 25.06
C LYS A 69 7.51 2.07 24.72
N SER A 70 7.79 2.31 23.44
CA SER A 70 8.49 3.47 22.93
C SER A 70 8.04 3.77 21.50
N VAL A 71 8.37 4.96 21.01
CA VAL A 71 8.19 5.32 19.60
C VAL A 71 8.91 4.30 18.71
N PRO A 72 8.23 3.69 17.72
CA PRO A 72 8.85 2.70 16.83
C PRO A 72 9.98 3.34 16.02
N LYS A 73 11.12 2.64 15.99
CA LYS A 73 12.29 3.00 15.18
C LYS A 73 12.49 1.94 14.10
N PRO A 74 12.91 2.29 12.87
CA PRO A 74 13.25 3.63 12.38
C PRO A 74 12.01 4.52 12.17
N ASP A 75 12.22 5.84 12.00
CA ASP A 75 11.13 6.82 11.86
C ASP A 75 10.13 6.48 10.74
N ASP A 76 10.62 5.86 9.65
CA ASP A 76 9.80 5.39 8.53
C ASP A 76 8.76 4.34 8.95
N ALA A 77 9.08 3.52 9.96
CA ALA A 77 8.15 2.53 10.50
C ALA A 77 6.99 3.20 11.26
N ALA A 78 7.27 4.29 11.98
CA ALA A 78 6.25 5.07 12.67
C ALA A 78 5.30 5.75 11.67
N ASP A 79 5.84 6.29 10.58
CA ASP A 79 5.05 6.92 9.52
C ASP A 79 4.17 5.88 8.79
N ALA A 80 4.73 4.70 8.47
CA ALA A 80 3.97 3.60 7.89
C ALA A 80 2.82 3.12 8.79
N LEU A 81 3.06 3.01 10.10
CA LEU A 81 2.02 2.70 11.09
C LEU A 81 0.97 3.80 11.16
N GLY A 82 1.38 5.06 11.07
CA GLY A 82 0.46 6.20 11.01
C GLY A 82 -0.48 6.12 9.80
N VAL A 83 0.06 5.88 8.60
CA VAL A 83 -0.75 5.70 7.37
C VAL A 83 -1.71 4.50 7.51
N ALA A 84 -1.26 3.40 8.11
CA ALA A 84 -2.09 2.23 8.35
C ALA A 84 -3.26 2.53 9.31
N LEU A 85 -2.99 3.25 10.41
CA LEU A 85 -4.01 3.67 11.37
C LEU A 85 -5.00 4.65 10.76
N CYS A 86 -4.51 5.64 10.01
CA CYS A 86 -5.35 6.58 9.27
C CYS A 86 -6.32 5.81 8.36
N HIS A 87 -5.81 4.84 7.59
CA HIS A 87 -6.64 4.01 6.73
C HIS A 87 -7.67 3.20 7.51
N ALA A 88 -7.27 2.59 8.63
CA ALA A 88 -8.17 1.80 9.48
C ALA A 88 -9.30 2.66 10.06
N PHE A 89 -9.00 3.88 10.51
CA PHE A 89 -9.99 4.82 11.02
C PHE A 89 -10.93 5.29 9.90
N THR A 90 -10.41 5.67 8.74
CA THR A 90 -11.25 6.11 7.60
C THR A 90 -12.14 4.98 7.04
N ASN A 91 -11.61 3.76 6.88
CA ASN A 91 -12.39 2.63 6.35
C ASN A 91 -13.48 2.18 7.32
N ARG A 92 -13.20 2.16 8.63
CA ARG A 92 -14.19 1.73 9.64
C ARG A 92 -15.44 2.61 9.59
N PHE A 93 -15.30 3.91 9.38
CA PHE A 93 -16.45 4.82 9.21
C PHE A 93 -17.24 4.56 7.92
N GLY A 94 -16.57 4.15 6.84
CA GLY A 94 -17.21 3.85 5.55
C GLY A 94 -18.05 2.58 5.54
N GLU A 95 -17.74 1.58 6.38
CA GLU A 95 -18.54 0.36 6.53
C GLU A 95 -19.67 0.52 7.56
N LEU A 96 -19.42 1.23 8.67
CA LEU A 96 -20.39 1.38 9.76
C LEU A 96 -21.51 2.37 9.43
N PHE A 97 -21.20 3.44 8.71
CA PHE A 97 -22.17 4.38 8.16
C PHE A 97 -22.33 4.12 6.68
N ALA A 98 -22.83 2.94 6.30
CA ALA A 98 -23.37 2.70 4.97
C ALA A 98 -24.62 3.58 4.73
N VAL A 99 -24.47 4.90 4.81
CA VAL A 99 -25.28 5.87 4.08
C VAL A 99 -25.10 5.43 2.64
N GLY A 100 -26.18 4.90 2.07
CA GLY A 100 -26.26 4.48 0.69
C GLY A 100 -26.00 5.66 -0.24
N ASN A 101 -24.74 6.07 -0.36
CA ASN A 101 -24.30 6.90 -1.46
C ASN A 101 -23.99 5.96 -2.60
N MET A 102 -25.05 5.71 -3.39
CA MET A 102 -25.01 5.23 -4.78
C MET A 102 -24.09 6.09 -5.69
N THR A 103 -23.52 7.16 -5.12
CA THR A 103 -22.52 8.08 -5.67
C THR A 103 -21.11 7.91 -5.08
N ARG A 104 -20.79 6.84 -4.32
CA ARG A 104 -19.38 6.39 -4.23
C ARG A 104 -19.02 6.01 -5.65
N THR A 105 -18.40 6.97 -6.32
CA THR A 105 -18.20 7.01 -7.75
C THR A 105 -17.94 5.61 -8.28
N LYS A 106 -18.67 5.21 -9.33
CA LYS A 106 -18.06 4.42 -10.43
C LYS A 106 -16.92 5.26 -11.05
N GLY A 107 -16.04 5.82 -10.23
CA GLY A 107 -15.03 6.78 -10.56
C GLY A 107 -13.75 6.02 -10.66
N LYS A 108 -13.54 5.42 -11.84
CA LYS A 108 -12.28 5.29 -12.59
C LYS A 108 -11.01 4.81 -11.88
N ASN A 109 -11.05 4.43 -10.59
CA ASN A 109 -9.88 4.03 -9.79
C ASN A 109 -10.13 2.72 -9.03
N THR A 110 -11.31 2.10 -9.14
CA THR A 110 -11.46 0.69 -8.77
C THR A 110 -10.84 -0.16 -9.88
N CYS A 111 -9.57 -0.51 -9.68
CA CYS A 111 -8.91 -1.63 -10.35
C CYS A 111 -9.52 -2.97 -9.88
N GLY A 112 -10.86 -3.06 -9.86
CA GLY A 112 -11.58 -4.26 -9.45
C GLY A 112 -11.37 -5.39 -10.43
N ASP A 113 -11.35 -5.06 -11.73
CA ASP A 113 -11.32 -6.08 -12.78
C ASP A 113 -9.90 -6.46 -13.21
N ILE A 114 -8.94 -5.52 -13.15
CA ILE A 114 -7.57 -5.77 -13.62
C ILE A 114 -6.77 -6.57 -12.59
N ALA A 115 -6.94 -6.33 -11.29
CA ALA A 115 -6.19 -7.05 -10.26
C ALA A 115 -6.56 -8.54 -10.17
N ALA A 116 -7.84 -8.88 -10.34
CA ALA A 116 -8.29 -10.28 -10.41
C ALA A 116 -7.69 -10.99 -11.64
N GLN A 117 -7.65 -10.31 -12.80
CA GLN A 117 -7.03 -10.84 -14.02
C GLN A 117 -5.52 -11.04 -13.85
N MET A 118 -4.81 -10.11 -13.19
CA MET A 118 -3.35 -10.20 -13.01
C MET A 118 -2.92 -11.27 -12.01
N ILE A 119 -3.66 -11.49 -10.92
CA ILE A 119 -3.36 -12.58 -9.95
C ILE A 119 -3.55 -13.94 -10.64
N ALA A 120 -4.65 -14.11 -11.38
CA ALA A 120 -4.90 -15.32 -12.17
C ALA A 120 -3.79 -15.55 -13.22
N GLU A 121 -3.29 -14.49 -13.87
CA GLU A 121 -2.21 -14.58 -14.85
C GLU A 121 -0.84 -14.89 -14.21
N ALA A 122 -0.56 -14.35 -13.03
CA ALA A 122 0.66 -14.62 -12.28
C ALA A 122 0.72 -16.06 -11.75
N GLU A 123 -0.41 -16.62 -11.31
CA GLU A 123 -0.53 -18.02 -10.93
C GLU A 123 -0.35 -18.95 -12.13
N ARG A 124 -0.96 -18.62 -13.28
CA ARG A 124 -0.76 -19.34 -14.55
C ARG A 124 0.71 -19.37 -14.98
N ARG A 125 1.44 -18.25 -14.86
CA ARG A 125 2.88 -18.18 -15.18
C ARG A 125 3.76 -18.96 -14.22
N ARG A 126 3.43 -19.01 -12.91
CA ARG A 126 4.13 -19.84 -11.93
C ARG A 126 3.92 -21.33 -12.21
N ALA A 127 2.69 -21.75 -12.51
CA ALA A 127 2.39 -23.13 -12.90
C ALA A 127 3.17 -23.53 -14.17
N ALA A 128 3.23 -22.66 -15.19
CA ALA A 128 4.00 -22.90 -16.41
C ALA A 128 5.51 -23.06 -16.12
N LYS A 129 6.10 -22.22 -15.25
CA LYS A 129 7.51 -22.36 -14.84
C LYS A 129 7.79 -23.67 -14.10
N ILE A 130 6.90 -24.10 -13.21
CA ILE A 130 7.04 -25.38 -12.48
C ILE A 130 6.99 -26.57 -13.45
N ALA A 131 6.10 -26.55 -14.44
CA ALA A 131 6.01 -27.58 -15.48
C ALA A 131 7.29 -27.64 -16.33
N GLN A 132 7.80 -26.50 -16.78
CA GLN A 132 9.04 -26.42 -17.56
C GLN A 132 10.26 -26.91 -16.77
N THR A 133 10.30 -26.64 -15.45
CA THR A 133 11.39 -27.10 -14.58
C THR A 133 11.32 -28.61 -14.31
N ARG A 134 10.11 -29.20 -14.26
CA ARG A 134 9.91 -30.65 -14.16
C ARG A 134 10.29 -31.37 -15.46
N ALA A 135 9.98 -30.82 -16.63
CA ALA A 135 10.34 -31.41 -17.92
C ALA A 135 11.86 -31.47 -18.13
N LYS A 136 12.59 -30.41 -17.79
CA LYS A 136 14.07 -30.40 -17.84
C LYS A 136 14.71 -31.40 -16.87
N ARG A 137 14.04 -31.73 -15.75
CA ARG A 137 14.53 -32.70 -14.75
C ARG A 137 14.35 -34.15 -15.20
N THR A 138 13.38 -34.44 -16.07
CA THR A 138 13.18 -35.77 -16.67
C THR A 138 14.11 -36.04 -17.84
N GLU A 139 14.48 -35.01 -18.61
CA GLU A 139 15.47 -35.11 -19.70
C GLU A 139 16.89 -35.41 -19.16
N ASN A 140 17.34 -34.70 -18.12
CA ASN A 140 18.66 -34.95 -17.51
C ASN A 140 18.81 -36.32 -16.81
N LYS A 141 17.72 -37.05 -16.57
CA LYS A 141 17.77 -38.41 -15.99
C LYS A 141 17.88 -39.51 -17.05
N GLY A 142 17.76 -39.18 -18.33
CA GLY A 142 17.91 -40.12 -19.44
C GLY A 142 19.32 -40.24 -20.00
N GLU A 143 20.28 -39.42 -19.54
CA GLU A 143 21.68 -39.42 -20.00
C GLU A 143 22.67 -40.07 -19.00
N GLU A 144 22.21 -40.60 -17.86
CA GLU A 144 23.04 -41.27 -16.84
C GLU A 144 22.91 -42.81 -16.83
N VAL A 145 22.53 -43.45 -17.94
CA VAL A 145 22.45 -44.93 -18.06
C VAL A 145 23.37 -45.48 -19.13
#